data_AF-A0A314UCS6-F1
#
_entry.id   AF-A0A314UCS6-F1
#
_cell.length_a   1.000
_cell.length_b   1.000
_cell.length_c   1.000
_cell.angle_alpha   90.00
_cell.angle_beta   90.00
_cell.angle_gamma   90.00
#
_symmetry.space_group_name_H-M   'P 1'
#
loop_
_entity.id
_entity.type
_entity.pdbx_description
1 polymer ?
#
loop_
_entity_poly.entity_id
_entity_poly.type
_entity_poly.pdbx_seq_one_letter_code
_entity_poly.pdbx_strand_id
1 'polypeptide(L)'
;MVIEPNWHVMHNRLQTAKSIDEVIQHHDFFLDKCLRGCLLLLPEFLKKVERLKSLCLQYAAATQWLISSSIDVPSLVESDGSLVSEKPKQSKSRRPYQPLKLSSSNRTVADSILKFEREFNAELQSLGPILNSSSKAEPYLTHLSKCILGIGNEQ
;
A
#
# COMPACT_ATOMS: atom_id res chain seq x y z
N MET A 1 2.04 -16.90 -7.46
CA MET A 1 3.43 -16.41 -7.28
C MET A 1 4.19 -16.66 -8.59
N VAL A 2 4.88 -15.66 -9.16
CA VAL A 2 5.46 -15.76 -10.52
C VAL A 2 6.86 -16.38 -10.52
N ILE A 3 7.69 -16.06 -9.52
CA ILE A 3 9.12 -16.42 -9.54
C ILE A 3 9.34 -17.93 -9.33
N GLU A 4 8.81 -18.50 -8.27
CA GLU A 4 9.02 -19.91 -7.89
C GLU A 4 8.68 -20.93 -9.00
N PRO A 5 7.52 -20.88 -9.68
CA PRO A 5 7.23 -21.85 -10.74
C PRO A 5 8.18 -21.72 -11.93
N ASN A 6 8.56 -20.49 -12.31
CA ASN A 6 9.51 -20.27 -13.40
C ASN A 6 10.93 -20.74 -13.03
N TRP A 7 11.33 -20.57 -11.76
CA TRP A 7 12.61 -21.08 -11.24
C TRP A 7 12.68 -22.60 -11.35
N HIS A 8 11.63 -23.32 -10.92
CA HIS A 8 11.59 -24.79 -11.02
C HIS A 8 11.73 -25.27 -12.46
N VAL A 9 11.05 -24.60 -13.41
CA VAL A 9 11.18 -24.92 -14.85
C VAL A 9 12.61 -24.70 -15.34
N MET A 10 13.24 -23.57 -15.00
CA MET A 10 14.62 -23.29 -15.37
C MET A 10 15.57 -24.33 -14.77
N HIS A 11 15.44 -24.61 -13.46
CA HIS A 11 16.29 -25.56 -12.75
C HIS A 11 16.26 -26.96 -13.40
N ASN A 12 15.06 -27.47 -13.71
CA ASN A 12 14.91 -28.76 -14.38
C ASN A 12 15.56 -28.79 -15.77
N ARG A 13 15.45 -27.69 -16.54
CA ARG A 13 16.07 -27.58 -17.86
C ARG A 13 17.60 -27.53 -17.78
N LEU A 14 18.13 -26.82 -16.78
CA LEU A 14 19.57 -26.73 -16.52
C LEU A 14 20.21 -28.08 -16.19
N GLN A 15 19.48 -29.01 -15.56
CA GLN A 15 19.99 -30.36 -15.27
C GLN A 15 20.34 -31.16 -16.54
N THR A 16 19.74 -30.81 -17.68
CA THR A 16 19.92 -31.53 -18.95
C THR A 16 20.68 -30.73 -20.02
N ALA A 17 21.12 -29.51 -19.69
CA ALA A 17 21.82 -28.63 -20.64
C ALA A 17 23.21 -29.19 -20.99
N LYS A 18 23.58 -29.12 -22.28
CA LYS A 18 24.81 -29.69 -22.85
C LYS A 18 25.83 -28.64 -23.25
N SER A 19 25.46 -27.36 -23.26
CA SER A 19 26.33 -26.26 -23.65
C SER A 19 26.06 -24.99 -22.85
N ILE A 20 27.02 -24.07 -22.88
CA ILE A 20 26.86 -22.74 -22.29
C ILE A 20 25.75 -21.93 -22.98
N ASP A 21 25.59 -22.09 -24.30
CA ASP A 21 24.55 -21.42 -25.07
C ASP A 21 23.14 -21.87 -24.62
N GLU A 22 22.96 -23.16 -24.33
CA GLU A 22 21.69 -23.69 -23.79
C GLU A 22 21.40 -23.13 -22.39
N VAL A 23 22.42 -23.01 -21.53
CA VAL A 23 22.29 -22.40 -20.20
C VAL A 23 21.83 -20.94 -20.32
N ILE A 24 22.47 -20.16 -21.20
CA ILE A 24 22.09 -18.77 -21.46
C ILE A 24 20.64 -18.69 -21.96
N GLN A 25 20.26 -19.54 -22.91
CA GLN A 25 18.90 -19.57 -23.45
C GLN A 25 17.86 -19.89 -22.37
N HIS A 26 18.13 -20.84 -21.47
CA HIS A 26 17.24 -21.18 -20.37
C HIS A 26 17.10 -20.03 -19.36
N HIS A 27 18.20 -19.34 -19.08
CA HIS A 27 18.22 -18.17 -18.22
C HIS A 27 17.45 -16.99 -18.82
N ASP A 28 17.67 -16.66 -20.10
CA ASP A 28 16.96 -15.58 -20.79
C ASP A 28 15.46 -15.86 -20.86
N PHE A 29 15.08 -17.12 -21.11
CA PHE A 29 13.68 -17.53 -21.06
C PHE A 29 13.08 -17.35 -19.67
N PHE A 30 13.80 -17.72 -18.61
CA PHE A 30 13.35 -17.51 -17.23
C PHE A 30 13.13 -16.02 -16.93
N LEU A 31 14.09 -15.17 -17.28
CA LEU A 31 13.99 -13.73 -17.06
C LEU A 31 12.80 -13.13 -17.83
N ASP A 32 12.62 -13.46 -19.10
CA ASP A 32 11.48 -12.97 -19.89
C ASP A 32 10.15 -13.37 -19.24
N LYS A 33 10.00 -14.64 -18.82
CA LYS A 33 8.79 -15.11 -18.15
C LYS A 33 8.54 -14.43 -16.81
N CYS A 34 9.58 -14.20 -16.01
CA CYS A 34 9.45 -13.48 -14.74
C CYS A 34 9.09 -12.01 -14.95
N LEU A 35 9.75 -11.32 -15.88
CA LEU A 35 9.50 -9.90 -16.16
C LEU A 35 8.08 -9.68 -16.69
N ARG A 36 7.61 -10.52 -17.61
CA ARG A 36 6.24 -10.49 -18.14
C ARG A 36 5.21 -10.85 -17.09
N GLY A 37 5.42 -11.97 -16.38
CA GLY A 37 4.50 -12.42 -15.35
C GLY A 37 4.36 -11.43 -14.19
N CYS A 38 5.41 -10.67 -13.88
CA CYS A 38 5.38 -9.59 -12.90
C CYS A 38 4.91 -8.24 -13.47
N LEU A 39 4.53 -8.17 -14.75
CA LEU A 39 4.08 -6.95 -15.44
C LEU A 39 5.12 -5.82 -15.45
N LEU A 40 6.41 -6.15 -15.30
CA LEU A 40 7.50 -5.18 -15.24
C LEU A 40 7.85 -4.59 -16.61
N LEU A 41 7.36 -5.21 -17.69
CA LEU A 41 7.55 -4.75 -19.06
C LEU A 41 6.44 -3.80 -19.54
N LEU A 42 5.54 -3.37 -18.65
CA LEU A 42 4.40 -2.51 -19.00
C LEU A 42 4.48 -1.16 -18.26
N PRO A 43 5.16 -0.16 -18.82
CA PRO A 43 5.42 1.12 -18.14
C PRO A 43 4.16 1.86 -17.70
N GLU A 44 3.08 1.78 -18.48
CA GLU A 44 1.80 2.39 -18.14
C GLU A 44 1.18 1.77 -16.89
N PHE A 45 1.27 0.45 -16.76
CA PHE A 45 0.83 -0.26 -15.56
C PHE A 45 1.68 0.11 -14.34
N LEU A 46 3.01 0.16 -14.49
CA LEU A 46 3.91 0.52 -13.40
C LEU A 46 3.66 1.92 -12.87
N LYS A 47 3.42 2.91 -13.74
CA LYS A 47 3.06 4.28 -13.33
C LYS A 47 1.81 4.31 -12.46
N LYS A 48 0.80 3.52 -12.81
CA LYS A 48 -0.45 3.39 -12.04
C LYS A 48 -0.23 2.72 -10.69
N VAL A 49 0.57 1.65 -10.64
CA VAL A 49 0.95 0.99 -9.38
C VAL A 49 1.79 1.91 -8.48
N GLU A 50 2.68 2.71 -9.05
CA GLU A 50 3.45 3.71 -8.33
C GLU A 50 2.54 4.78 -7.72
N ARG A 51 1.52 5.23 -8.46
CA ARG A 51 0.52 6.15 -7.93
C ARG A 51 -0.30 5.53 -6.80
N LEU A 52 -0.72 4.27 -6.92
CA LEU A 52 -1.39 3.54 -5.84
C LEU A 52 -0.50 3.45 -4.60
N LYS A 53 0.78 3.11 -4.76
CA LYS A 53 1.76 3.13 -3.66
C LYS A 53 1.84 4.51 -2.99
N SER A 54 1.90 5.58 -3.79
CA SER A 54 1.93 6.96 -3.27
C SER A 54 0.66 7.29 -2.46
N LEU A 55 -0.52 6.91 -2.95
CA LEU A 55 -1.78 7.08 -2.23
C LEU A 55 -1.79 6.33 -0.90
N CYS A 56 -1.31 5.07 -0.87
CA CYS A 56 -1.17 4.29 0.37
C CYS A 56 -0.22 4.97 1.36
N LEU A 57 0.92 5.50 0.90
CA LEU A 57 1.87 6.21 1.76
C LEU A 57 1.28 7.49 2.33
N GLN A 58 0.57 8.28 1.52
CA GLN A 58 -0.11 9.49 1.96
C GLN A 58 -1.20 9.18 2.99
N TYR A 59 -1.98 8.13 2.75
CA TYR A 59 -2.99 7.65 3.69
C TYR A 59 -2.37 7.19 5.01
N ALA A 60 -1.29 6.40 4.96
CA ALA A 60 -0.58 5.93 6.14
C ALA A 60 -0.02 7.10 6.95
N ALA A 61 0.63 8.07 6.30
CA ALA A 61 1.14 9.27 6.94
C ALA A 61 0.00 10.06 7.61
N ALA A 62 -1.09 10.34 6.89
CA ALA A 62 -2.24 11.05 7.44
C ALA A 62 -2.83 10.33 8.66
N THR A 63 -2.96 9.01 8.60
CA THR A 63 -3.44 8.19 9.72
C THR A 63 -2.48 8.24 10.91
N GLN A 64 -1.17 8.20 10.68
CA GLN A 64 -0.16 8.34 11.74
C GLN A 64 -0.25 9.69 12.44
N TRP A 65 -0.37 10.79 11.68
CA TRP A 65 -0.56 12.14 12.24
C TRP A 65 -1.80 12.23 13.12
N LEU A 66 -2.90 11.61 12.70
CA LEU A 66 -4.14 11.59 13.48
C LEU A 66 -4.00 10.84 14.79
N ILE A 67 -3.36 9.67 14.77
CA ILE A 67 -3.07 8.89 15.97
C ILE A 67 -2.20 9.70 16.94
N SER A 68 -1.11 10.30 16.45
CA SER A 68 -0.23 11.13 17.28
C SER A 68 -0.91 12.37 17.86
N SER A 69 -1.87 12.96 17.14
CA SER A 69 -2.64 14.11 17.63
C SER A 69 -3.71 13.74 18.67
N SER A 70 -4.10 12.47 18.75
CA SER A 70 -5.16 11.97 19.63
C SER A 70 -4.62 11.38 20.94
N ILE A 71 -3.32 11.08 21.00
CA ILE A 71 -2.65 10.56 22.20
C ILE A 71 -1.97 11.74 22.90
N ASP A 72 -2.62 12.29 23.92
CA ASP A 72 -1.92 13.09 24.93
C ASP A 72 -1.16 12.09 25.81
N VAL A 73 0.13 11.87 25.55
CA VAL A 73 0.97 11.00 26.37
C VAL A 73 1.21 11.72 27.69
N PRO A 74 0.73 11.25 28.86
CA PRO A 74 1.30 11.69 30.12
C PRO A 74 2.73 11.16 30.11
N SER A 75 3.70 12.06 29.93
CA SER A 75 5.11 11.76 30.13
C SER A 75 5.27 11.22 31.56
N LEU A 76 5.36 9.89 31.67
CA LEU A 76 5.77 9.20 32.89
C LEU A 76 7.27 9.48 33.07
N VAL A 77 7.59 10.58 33.75
CA VAL A 77 8.93 10.80 34.31
C VAL A 77 8.85 10.52 35.80
N GLU A 78 9.29 9.33 36.20
CA GLU A 78 9.76 9.12 37.57
C GLU A 78 11.15 9.75 37.71
N SER A 79 11.32 10.67 38.66
CA SER A 79 12.60 10.86 39.34
C SER A 79 12.44 11.58 40.67
N ASP A 80 13.14 11.03 41.64
CA ASP A 80 13.12 11.18 43.09
C ASP A 80 13.67 12.53 43.61
N GLY A 81 13.29 12.92 44.85
CA GLY A 81 14.09 13.85 45.66
C GLY A 81 13.46 15.14 46.23
N SER A 82 12.89 15.01 47.45
CA SER A 82 12.98 15.94 48.61
C SER A 82 12.19 17.28 48.69
N LEU A 83 11.24 17.29 49.63
CA LEU A 83 10.76 18.33 50.58
C LEU A 83 11.14 19.83 50.41
N VAL A 84 10.12 20.72 50.35
CA VAL A 84 9.65 21.63 51.44
C VAL A 84 8.57 22.62 50.92
N SER A 85 7.37 22.53 51.53
CA SER A 85 6.43 23.58 52.01
C SER A 85 6.03 24.84 51.20
N GLU A 86 4.71 24.96 50.92
CA GLU A 86 3.76 26.02 51.36
C GLU A 86 2.68 26.46 50.33
N LYS A 87 1.46 25.91 50.53
CA LYS A 87 0.08 26.47 50.46
C LYS A 87 -0.49 27.23 49.22
N PRO A 88 -1.84 27.19 49.07
CA PRO A 88 -2.53 27.28 47.78
C PRO A 88 -3.13 28.67 47.52
N LYS A 89 -3.10 29.12 46.26
CA LYS A 89 -4.01 30.17 45.77
C LYS A 89 -4.74 29.70 44.53
N GLN A 90 -6.05 29.61 44.69
CA GLN A 90 -7.04 29.48 43.64
C GLN A 90 -6.84 30.56 42.59
N SER A 91 -6.70 30.15 41.34
CA SER A 91 -7.15 30.94 40.19
C SER A 91 -7.77 29.98 39.19
N LYS A 92 -9.11 29.90 39.25
CA LYS A 92 -9.95 29.20 38.29
C LYS A 92 -9.73 29.82 36.90
N SER A 93 -8.90 29.22 36.07
CA SER A 93 -9.02 29.37 34.62
C SER A 93 -9.71 28.13 34.08
N ARG A 94 -11.04 28.13 34.19
CA ARG A 94 -11.92 27.18 33.50
C ARG A 94 -11.72 27.41 32.01
N ARG A 95 -10.76 26.73 31.37
CA ARG A 95 -10.71 26.65 29.91
C ARG A 95 -12.02 25.98 29.48
N PRO A 96 -12.79 26.56 28.56
CA PRO A 96 -13.94 25.88 28.01
C PRO A 96 -13.41 24.62 27.31
N TYR A 97 -13.79 23.44 27.80
CA TYR A 97 -13.83 22.28 26.94
C TYR A 97 -14.72 22.67 25.76
N GLN A 98 -14.13 22.76 24.56
CA GLN A 98 -14.86 23.05 23.32
C GLN A 98 -15.24 21.71 22.68
N PRO A 99 -16.43 21.14 22.95
CA PRO A 99 -16.93 19.96 22.23
C PRO A 99 -17.19 20.25 20.74
N LEU A 100 -17.27 21.53 20.34
CA LEU A 100 -17.46 21.91 18.93
C LEU A 100 -16.23 21.65 18.04
N LYS A 101 -15.00 21.76 18.57
CA LYS A 101 -13.78 21.65 17.75
C LYS A 101 -13.50 20.20 17.35
N LEU A 102 -13.79 19.25 18.24
CA LEU A 102 -13.62 17.80 18.02
C LEU A 102 -14.59 17.26 16.95
N SER A 103 -15.85 17.71 16.97
CA SER A 103 -16.85 17.34 15.95
C SER A 103 -16.47 17.83 14.55
N SER A 104 -15.95 19.06 14.45
CA SER A 104 -15.47 19.62 13.17
C SER A 104 -14.22 18.90 12.65
N SER A 105 -13.25 18.59 13.53
CA SER A 105 -12.05 17.81 13.19
C SER A 105 -12.40 16.41 12.70
N ASN A 106 -13.32 15.73 13.37
CA ASN A 106 -13.75 14.38 12.98
C ASN A 106 -14.42 14.36 11.60
N ARG A 107 -15.21 15.40 11.26
CA ARG A 107 -15.76 15.55 9.91
C ARG A 107 -14.67 15.74 8.86
N THR A 108 -13.70 16.62 9.10
CA THR A 108 -12.58 16.85 8.16
C THR A 108 -11.72 15.59 7.94
N VAL A 109 -11.54 14.79 8.99
CA VAL A 109 -10.86 13.49 8.90
C VAL A 109 -11.66 12.51 8.06
N ALA A 110 -12.97 12.37 8.32
CA ALA A 110 -13.85 11.50 7.55
C ALA A 110 -13.87 11.89 6.06
N ASP A 111 -13.95 13.20 5.76
CA ASP A 111 -13.90 13.71 4.39
C ASP A 111 -12.57 13.38 3.69
N SER A 112 -11.46 13.42 4.44
CA SER A 112 -10.13 13.07 3.93
C SER A 112 -10.02 11.57 3.64
N ILE A 113 -10.56 10.71 4.51
CA ILE A 113 -10.60 9.25 4.30
C ILE A 113 -11.44 8.92 3.06
N LEU A 114 -12.65 9.48 2.95
CA LEU A 114 -13.52 9.29 1.79
C LEU A 114 -12.90 9.82 0.49
N LYS A 115 -12.06 10.86 0.57
CA LYS A 115 -11.27 11.33 -0.56
C LYS A 115 -10.21 10.31 -0.96
N PHE A 116 -9.42 9.79 0.00
CA PHE A 116 -8.41 8.77 -0.28
C PHE A 116 -9.02 7.50 -0.87
N GLU A 117 -10.14 7.03 -0.32
CA GLU A 117 -10.86 5.87 -0.83
C GLU A 117 -11.28 6.07 -2.30
N ARG A 118 -11.87 7.22 -2.63
CA ARG A 118 -12.25 7.54 -4.01
C ARG A 118 -11.05 7.60 -4.94
N GLU A 119 -9.96 8.26 -4.56
CA GLU A 119 -8.76 8.36 -5.39
C GLU A 119 -8.09 6.99 -5.59
N PHE A 120 -8.00 6.19 -4.53
CA PHE A 120 -7.45 4.84 -4.57
C PHE A 120 -8.28 3.93 -5.48
N ASN A 121 -9.60 3.91 -5.30
CA ASN A 121 -10.49 3.11 -6.12
C ASN A 121 -10.47 3.56 -7.59
N ALA A 122 -10.46 4.86 -7.86
CA ALA A 122 -10.35 5.37 -9.23
C ALA A 122 -9.05 4.92 -9.90
N GLU A 123 -7.92 5.01 -9.20
CA GLU A 123 -6.63 4.58 -9.74
C GLU A 123 -6.56 3.06 -9.89
N LEU A 124 -7.12 2.29 -8.94
CA LEU A 124 -7.23 0.84 -9.01
C LEU A 124 -8.05 0.40 -10.23
N GLN A 125 -9.22 1.01 -10.46
CA GLN A 125 -10.06 0.74 -11.63
C GLN A 125 -9.36 1.11 -12.94
N SER A 126 -8.51 2.14 -12.94
CA SER A 126 -7.75 2.53 -14.13
C SER A 126 -6.74 1.47 -14.62
N LEU A 127 -6.37 0.50 -13.78
CA LEU A 127 -5.55 -0.64 -14.19
C LEU A 127 -6.30 -1.63 -15.09
N GLY A 128 -7.63 -1.71 -14.97
CA GLY A 128 -8.45 -2.69 -15.68
C GLY A 128 -8.28 -2.65 -17.21
N PRO A 129 -8.43 -1.49 -17.87
CA PRO A 129 -8.21 -1.37 -19.33
C PRO A 129 -6.79 -1.76 -19.78
N ILE A 130 -5.78 -1.45 -18.96
CA ILE A 130 -4.36 -1.77 -19.24
C ILE A 130 -4.16 -3.29 -19.19
N LEU A 131 -4.74 -3.97 -18.20
CA LEU A 131 -4.67 -5.43 -18.09
C LEU A 131 -5.50 -6.14 -19.16
N ASN A 132 -6.69 -5.61 -19.48
CA ASN A 132 -7.57 -6.19 -20.51
C ASN A 132 -7.00 -6.05 -21.93
N SER A 133 -6.25 -4.98 -22.21
CA SER A 133 -5.52 -4.86 -23.48
C SER A 133 -4.35 -5.84 -23.55
N SER A 134 -3.61 -5.99 -22.43
CA SER A 134 -2.48 -6.91 -22.31
C SER A 134 -2.89 -8.39 -22.34
N SER A 135 -4.10 -8.72 -21.87
CA SER A 135 -4.61 -10.10 -21.83
C SER A 135 -4.76 -10.75 -23.21
N LYS A 136 -4.86 -9.94 -24.29
CA LYS A 136 -4.87 -10.43 -25.67
C LYS A 136 -3.59 -11.17 -26.05
N ALA A 137 -2.44 -10.71 -25.54
CA ALA A 137 -1.15 -11.36 -25.74
C ALA A 137 -0.83 -12.35 -24.61
N GLU A 138 -1.33 -12.09 -23.40
CA GLU A 138 -0.99 -12.82 -22.19
C GLU A 138 -2.26 -13.29 -21.47
N PRO A 139 -2.86 -14.43 -21.87
CA PRO A 139 -4.21 -14.82 -21.45
C PRO A 139 -4.35 -15.04 -19.95
N TYR A 140 -3.25 -15.34 -19.24
CA TYR A 140 -3.22 -15.45 -17.78
C TYR A 140 -3.58 -14.14 -17.06
N LEU A 141 -3.46 -12.98 -17.71
CA LEU A 141 -3.85 -11.68 -17.14
C LEU A 141 -5.36 -11.46 -17.12
N THR A 142 -6.15 -12.26 -17.84
CA THR A 142 -7.61 -12.13 -17.92
C THR A 142 -8.26 -12.20 -16.54
N HIS A 143 -7.80 -13.14 -15.70
CA HIS A 143 -8.32 -13.29 -14.34
C HIS A 143 -8.02 -12.05 -13.50
N LEU A 144 -6.78 -11.56 -13.54
CA LEU A 144 -6.37 -10.35 -12.81
C LEU A 144 -7.18 -9.12 -13.25
N SER A 145 -7.40 -8.95 -14.56
CA SER A 145 -8.20 -7.86 -15.11
C SER A 145 -9.65 -7.91 -14.61
N LYS A 146 -10.27 -9.10 -14.58
CA LYS A 146 -11.65 -9.25 -14.10
C LYS A 146 -11.79 -8.98 -12.61
N CYS A 147 -10.83 -9.46 -11.80
CA CYS A 147 -10.81 -9.19 -10.36
C CYS A 147 -10.74 -7.69 -10.05
N ILE A 148 -9.86 -6.95 -10.72
CA ILE A 148 -9.72 -5.50 -10.49
C ILE A 148 -10.98 -4.74 -10.90
N LEU A 149 -11.62 -5.14 -12.00
CA LEU A 149 -12.85 -4.51 -12.48
C LEU A 149 -14.10 -4.90 -11.67
N GLY A 150 -13.98 -5.81 -10.69
CA GLY A 150 -15.12 -6.29 -9.90
C GLY A 150 -16.10 -7.18 -10.69
N ILE A 151 -15.70 -7.70 -11.86
CA ILE A 151 -16.56 -8.50 -12.77
C ILE A 151 -16.41 -10.00 -12.45
N GLY A 152 -16.25 -10.37 -11.18
CA GLY A 152 -15.92 -11.75 -10.81
C GLY A 152 -16.26 -12.07 -9.38
N ASN A 153 -17.55 -12.17 -9.08
CA ASN A 153 -18.10 -12.86 -7.91
C ASN A 153 -19.51 -13.37 -8.21
N GLU A 154 -19.73 -14.06 -9.34
CA GLU A 154 -20.91 -14.92 -9.56
C GLU A 154 -20.57 -16.06 -10.55
N GLN A 155 -19.84 -17.08 -10.08
CA GLN A 155 -20.04 -18.51 -10.44
C GLN A 155 -19.06 -19.43 -9.71
#